data_AF-A0A3D4TSD7-F1
#
_entry.id   AF-A0A3D4TSD7-F1
#
_cell.length_a   1.000
_cell.length_b   1.000
_cell.length_c   1.000
_cell.angle_alpha   90.00
_cell.angle_beta   90.00
_cell.angle_gamma   90.00
#
_symmetry.space_group_name_H-M   'P 1'
#
loop_
_entity.id
_entity.type
_entity.pdbx_description
1 polymer ?
#
loop_
_entity_poly.entity_id
_entity_poly.type
_entity_poly.pdbx_seq_one_letter_code
_entity_poly.pdbx_strand_id
1 'polypeptide(L)'
;AAGGAEGLALKRVDAFSEQHPDWHLRAYRTPAGLRVLAMHATFSPEDALPQEFFKSLGTDPLYARMCRLQHCFRARLTPKPWRVGLRYRIRPPVAAWSSEQASNPDRLSWISDYEKKSAGFAACTYLRSFGDTTRVHAKAEHVRELHDRLSHAQDRLPLA
;
A
#
# COMPACT_ATOMS: atom_id res chain seq x y z
N ALA A 1 -21.66 9.31 -4.28
CA ALA A 1 -20.95 10.50 -3.75
C ALA A 1 -19.56 10.57 -4.37
N ALA A 2 -19.33 11.39 -5.41
CA ALA A 2 -18.11 11.35 -6.22
C ALA A 2 -17.38 12.71 -6.30
N GLY A 3 -17.29 13.44 -5.18
CA GLY A 3 -16.73 14.79 -5.12
C GLY A 3 -15.62 15.05 -4.08
N GLY A 4 -15.27 14.05 -3.25
CA GLY A 4 -14.25 14.22 -2.20
C GLY A 4 -12.81 14.07 -2.70
N ALA A 5 -11.83 14.20 -1.79
CA ALA A 5 -10.41 14.04 -2.08
C ALA A 5 -10.08 12.72 -2.81
N GLU A 6 -10.77 11.63 -2.45
CA GLU A 6 -10.66 10.35 -3.15
C GLU A 6 -11.11 10.42 -4.60
N GLY A 7 -12.26 11.06 -4.87
CA GLY A 7 -12.78 11.22 -6.23
C GLY A 7 -11.81 12.03 -7.10
N LEU A 8 -11.22 13.09 -6.54
CA LEU A 8 -10.19 13.87 -7.23
C LEU A 8 -8.94 13.03 -7.52
N ALA A 9 -8.49 12.22 -6.57
CA ALA A 9 -7.34 11.33 -6.77
C ALA A 9 -7.65 10.25 -7.82
N LEU A 10 -8.85 9.65 -7.82
CA LEU A 10 -9.27 8.70 -8.84
C LEU A 10 -9.35 9.33 -10.22
N LYS A 11 -9.81 10.58 -10.35
CA LYS A 11 -9.82 11.32 -11.62
C LYS A 11 -8.41 11.49 -12.21
N ARG A 12 -7.39 11.68 -11.37
CA ARG A 12 -5.99 11.74 -11.84
C ARG A 12 -5.52 10.39 -12.38
N VAL A 13 -5.87 9.29 -11.71
CA VAL A 13 -5.55 7.92 -12.19
C VAL A 13 -6.26 7.64 -13.51
N ASP A 14 -7.52 8.04 -13.62
CA ASP A 14 -8.34 7.89 -14.83
C ASP A 14 -7.74 8.67 -16.01
N ALA A 15 -7.48 9.97 -15.83
CA ALA A 15 -6.88 10.82 -16.85
C ALA A 15 -5.47 10.34 -17.26
N PHE A 16 -4.67 9.84 -16.32
CA PHE A 16 -3.39 9.23 -16.64
C PHE A 16 -3.57 7.98 -17.51
N SER A 17 -4.51 7.11 -17.14
CA SER A 17 -4.78 5.87 -17.87
C SER A 17 -5.32 6.11 -19.29
N GLU A 18 -6.11 7.16 -19.50
CA GLU A 18 -6.59 7.55 -20.84
C GLU A 18 -5.43 7.94 -21.77
N GLN A 19 -4.38 8.57 -21.23
CA GLN A 19 -3.18 8.96 -21.97
C GLN A 19 -2.19 7.80 -22.17
N HIS A 20 -2.36 6.70 -21.44
CA HIS A 20 -1.47 5.53 -21.43
C HIS A 20 -2.30 4.24 -21.53
N PRO A 21 -2.97 3.97 -22.67
CA PRO A 21 -3.92 2.88 -22.80
C PRO A 21 -3.30 1.49 -22.62
N ASP A 22 -1.99 1.37 -22.85
CA ASP A 22 -1.18 0.16 -22.65
C ASP A 22 -0.87 -0.13 -21.17
N TRP A 23 -1.13 0.82 -20.27
CA TRP A 23 -0.93 0.63 -18.85
C TRP A 23 -2.12 -0.09 -18.22
N HIS A 24 -1.83 -1.16 -17.48
CA HIS A 24 -2.77 -1.74 -16.53
C HIS A 24 -2.49 -1.20 -15.13
N LEU A 25 -3.47 -0.49 -14.54
CA LEU A 25 -3.40 0.00 -13.16
C LEU A 25 -4.53 -0.58 -12.30
N ARG A 26 -4.24 -0.84 -11.02
CA ARG A 26 -5.23 -1.18 -9.99
C ARG A 26 -5.21 -0.13 -8.89
N ALA A 27 -6.36 0.45 -8.56
CA ALA A 27 -6.48 1.41 -7.46
C ALA A 27 -7.16 0.80 -6.23
N TYR A 28 -6.68 1.21 -5.06
CA TYR A 28 -7.14 0.77 -3.76
C TYR A 28 -7.37 1.97 -2.85
N ARG A 29 -8.50 1.99 -2.13
CA ARG A 29 -8.77 2.95 -1.06
C ARG A 29 -7.95 2.59 0.16
N THR A 30 -7.33 3.58 0.78
CA THR A 30 -6.62 3.44 2.05
C THR A 30 -7.20 4.43 3.07
N PRO A 31 -6.89 4.29 4.36
CA PRO A 31 -7.34 5.25 5.36
C PRO A 31 -6.80 6.69 5.22
N ALA A 32 -5.91 6.96 4.27
CA ALA A 32 -5.30 8.28 4.07
C ALA A 32 -5.06 8.65 2.58
N GLY A 33 -5.82 8.06 1.66
CA GLY A 33 -5.69 8.32 0.23
C GLY A 33 -5.79 7.05 -0.62
N LEU A 34 -5.11 7.03 -1.75
CA LEU A 34 -5.10 5.89 -2.67
C LEU A 34 -3.76 5.16 -2.66
N ARG A 35 -3.82 3.86 -2.96
CA ARG A 35 -2.68 3.06 -3.39
C ARG A 35 -2.93 2.61 -4.82
N VAL A 36 -1.91 2.68 -5.66
CA VAL A 36 -1.98 2.25 -7.07
C VAL A 36 -0.90 1.21 -7.32
N LEU A 37 -1.28 0.10 -7.96
CA LEU A 37 -0.37 -0.94 -8.44
C LEU A 37 -0.38 -0.90 -9.98
N ALA A 38 0.79 -0.89 -10.58
CA ALA A 38 0.96 -1.14 -12.01
C ALA A 38 1.14 -2.64 -12.25
N MET A 39 0.35 -3.20 -13.17
CA MET A 39 0.27 -4.64 -13.40
C MET A 39 0.95 -5.08 -14.70
N HIS A 40 1.10 -4.17 -15.66
CA HIS A 40 1.58 -4.48 -17.02
C HIS A 40 3.11 -4.63 -17.11
N ALA A 41 3.88 -4.15 -16.11
CA ALA A 41 5.34 -4.19 -16.09
C ALA A 41 5.90 -4.06 -14.66
N THR A 42 7.20 -4.29 -14.51
CA THR A 42 7.97 -3.96 -13.31
C THR A 42 8.91 -2.79 -13.57
N PHE A 43 9.20 -2.01 -12.54
CA PHE A 43 10.05 -0.81 -12.64
C PHE A 43 11.17 -0.82 -11.62
N SER A 44 12.28 -0.15 -11.93
CA SER A 44 13.24 0.25 -10.91
C SER A 44 12.80 1.57 -10.27
N PRO A 45 12.86 1.74 -8.94
CA PRO A 45 12.60 3.02 -8.27
C PRO A 45 13.52 4.18 -8.71
N GLU A 46 14.62 3.85 -9.38
CA GLU A 46 15.60 4.80 -9.89
C GLU A 46 15.30 5.28 -11.31
N ASP A 47 14.38 4.62 -12.02
CA ASP A 47 13.99 4.98 -13.37
C ASP A 47 13.27 6.34 -13.39
N ALA A 48 13.36 7.04 -14.52
CA ALA A 48 12.64 8.31 -14.72
C ALA A 48 11.11 8.08 -14.80
N LEU A 49 10.68 6.98 -15.42
CA LEU A 49 9.27 6.71 -15.71
C LEU A 49 8.39 6.62 -14.45
N PRO A 50 8.75 5.91 -13.36
CA PRO A 50 8.00 5.96 -12.11
C PRO A 50 7.92 7.35 -11.47
N GLN A 51 8.93 8.21 -11.66
CA GLN A 51 8.92 9.57 -11.10
C GLN A 51 7.94 10.47 -11.86
N GLU A 52 7.89 10.35 -13.18
CA GLU A 52 6.89 11.01 -14.01
C GLU A 52 5.48 10.52 -13.66
N PHE A 53 5.31 9.21 -13.51
CA PHE A 53 4.06 8.61 -13.03
C PHE A 53 3.62 9.15 -11.66
N PHE A 54 4.54 9.23 -10.69
CA PHE A 54 4.26 9.81 -9.38
C PHE A 54 3.84 11.28 -9.45
N LYS A 55 4.47 12.07 -10.31
CA LYS A 55 4.11 13.47 -10.53
C LYS A 55 2.70 13.58 -11.11
N SER A 56 2.36 12.77 -12.12
CA SER A 56 1.04 12.76 -12.77
C SER A 56 -0.09 12.38 -11.80
N LEU A 57 0.16 11.44 -10.89
CA LEU A 57 -0.84 11.06 -9.88
C LEU A 57 -0.91 12.01 -8.68
N GLY A 58 0.07 12.90 -8.52
CA GLY A 58 0.19 13.77 -7.35
C GLY A 58 0.55 12.99 -6.09
N THR A 59 1.42 11.99 -6.22
CA THR A 59 1.99 11.21 -5.10
C THR A 59 2.76 12.11 -4.13
N ASP A 60 2.75 11.75 -2.85
CA ASP A 60 3.52 12.45 -1.81
C ASP A 60 5.01 12.56 -2.21
N PRO A 61 5.57 13.79 -2.32
CA PRO A 61 6.97 14.00 -2.72
C PRO A 61 7.99 13.31 -1.81
N LEU A 62 7.70 13.18 -0.50
CA LEU A 62 8.56 12.47 0.43
C LEU A 62 8.54 10.97 0.14
N TYR A 63 7.37 10.40 -0.16
CA TYR A 63 7.28 8.99 -0.55
C TYR A 63 8.06 8.72 -1.84
N ALA A 64 7.87 9.55 -2.88
CA ALA A 64 8.57 9.42 -4.16
C ALA A 64 10.10 9.49 -3.98
N ARG A 65 10.59 10.48 -3.21
CA ARG A 65 12.01 10.64 -2.86
C ARG A 65 12.54 9.40 -2.13
N MET A 66 11.81 8.91 -1.13
CA MET A 66 12.26 7.76 -0.34
C MET A 66 12.29 6.46 -1.15
N CYS A 67 11.42 6.30 -2.15
CA CYS A 67 11.47 5.11 -3.01
C CYS A 67 12.80 5.03 -3.77
N ARG A 68 13.26 6.17 -4.29
CA ARG A 68 14.55 6.28 -4.98
C ARG A 68 15.73 6.06 -4.02
N LEU A 69 15.73 6.74 -2.87
CA LEU A 69 16.83 6.63 -1.89
C LEU A 69 16.98 5.24 -1.26
N GLN A 70 15.88 4.49 -1.14
CA GLN A 70 15.87 3.17 -0.52
C GLN A 70 15.78 2.03 -1.55
N HIS A 71 15.86 2.35 -2.84
CA HIS A 71 15.77 1.39 -3.93
C HIS A 71 14.57 0.43 -3.81
N CYS A 72 13.43 0.93 -3.30
CA CYS A 72 12.22 0.11 -3.13
C CYS A 72 10.91 0.90 -3.21
N PHE A 73 9.85 0.25 -3.70
CA PHE A 73 8.48 0.70 -3.48
C PHE A 73 7.94 0.07 -2.19
N ARG A 74 7.15 0.82 -1.43
CA ARG A 74 6.68 0.37 -0.11
C ARG A 74 5.16 0.40 -0.04
N ALA A 75 4.58 -0.74 0.34
CA ALA A 75 3.17 -0.86 0.64
C ALA A 75 2.99 -1.27 2.11
N ARG A 76 2.03 -0.65 2.80
CA ARG A 76 1.64 -1.07 4.14
C ARG A 76 0.61 -2.19 4.05
N LEU A 77 0.93 -3.36 4.57
CA LEU A 77 0.08 -4.56 4.45
C LEU A 77 -0.83 -4.79 5.64
N THR A 78 -0.53 -4.24 6.82
CA THR A 78 -1.38 -4.35 8.00
C THR A 78 -1.70 -2.97 8.60
N PRO A 79 -2.82 -2.80 9.33
CA PRO A 79 -3.24 -1.54 9.92
C PRO A 79 -2.17 -0.81 10.71
N LYS A 80 -2.29 0.51 10.91
CA LYS A 80 -1.40 1.18 11.88
C LYS A 80 -1.85 0.79 13.30
N PRO A 81 -0.96 0.43 14.24
CA PRO A 81 -1.36 -0.04 15.58
C PRO A 81 -2.32 0.91 16.30
N TRP A 82 -2.10 2.23 16.18
CA TRP A 82 -2.96 3.23 16.80
C TRP A 82 -4.33 3.38 16.13
N ARG A 83 -4.49 3.01 14.85
CA ARG A 83 -5.79 3.00 14.16
C ARG A 83 -6.67 1.83 14.61
N VAL A 84 -6.07 0.77 15.16
CA VAL A 84 -6.77 -0.39 15.76
C VAL A 84 -6.78 -0.35 17.30
N GLY A 85 -6.47 0.82 17.89
CA GLY A 85 -6.59 1.05 19.33
C GLY A 85 -5.43 0.56 20.20
N LEU A 86 -4.26 0.23 19.64
CA LEU A 86 -3.03 0.06 20.44
C LEU A 86 -2.43 1.44 20.75
N ARG A 87 -2.45 1.83 22.04
CA ARG A 87 -1.95 3.13 22.51
C ARG A 87 -0.53 3.09 23.08
N TYR A 88 0.02 1.89 23.33
CA TYR A 88 1.38 1.70 23.81
C TYR A 88 2.29 1.16 22.71
N ARG A 89 3.58 1.44 22.85
CA ARG A 89 4.64 1.01 21.92
C ARG A 89 5.35 -0.22 22.49
N ILE A 90 6.00 -0.98 21.61
CA ILE A 90 6.95 -2.04 22.00
C ILE A 90 8.02 -1.42 22.91
N ARG A 91 8.33 -2.12 24.01
CA ARG A 91 9.40 -1.77 24.95
C ARG A 91 10.36 -2.96 25.12
N PRO A 92 11.68 -2.73 25.18
CA PRO A 92 12.35 -1.48 24.79
C PRO A 92 12.12 -1.18 23.29
N PRO A 93 12.23 0.09 22.83
CA PRO A 93 11.98 0.43 21.41
C PRO A 93 12.78 -0.41 20.42
N VAL A 94 14.02 -0.79 20.77
CA VAL A 94 14.89 -1.65 19.96
C VAL A 94 14.31 -3.05 19.71
N ALA A 95 13.42 -3.54 20.57
CA ALA A 95 12.79 -4.85 20.41
C ALA A 95 11.84 -4.91 19.20
N ALA A 96 11.49 -3.77 18.59
CA ALA A 96 10.72 -3.74 17.35
C ALA A 96 11.51 -4.29 16.14
N TRP A 97 12.85 -4.27 16.16
CA TRP A 97 13.68 -4.66 15.00
C TRP A 97 14.93 -5.50 15.32
N SER A 98 15.36 -5.59 16.58
CA SER A 98 16.53 -6.39 16.98
C SER A 98 16.20 -7.89 17.06
N SER A 99 17.03 -8.73 16.45
CA SER A 99 16.91 -10.20 16.53
C SER A 99 17.24 -10.72 17.93
N GLU A 100 18.14 -10.08 18.67
CA GLU A 100 18.46 -10.44 20.05
C GLU A 100 17.25 -10.30 20.98
N GLN A 101 16.32 -9.41 20.65
CA GLN A 101 15.08 -9.19 21.39
C GLN A 101 13.90 -9.99 20.86
N ALA A 102 14.09 -10.91 19.90
CA ALA A 102 13.00 -11.63 19.25
C ALA A 102 12.11 -12.39 20.26
N SER A 103 12.73 -12.99 21.28
CA SER A 103 12.07 -13.75 22.35
C SER A 103 11.65 -12.92 23.56
N ASN A 104 11.75 -11.59 23.50
CA ASN A 104 11.36 -10.72 24.60
C ASN A 104 9.84 -10.86 24.90
N PRO A 105 9.44 -11.20 26.14
CA PRO A 105 8.03 -11.41 26.48
C PRO A 105 7.13 -10.19 26.20
N ASP A 106 7.60 -8.97 26.46
CA ASP A 106 6.84 -7.74 26.23
C ASP A 106 6.63 -7.49 24.73
N ARG A 107 7.64 -7.80 23.92
CA ARG A 107 7.54 -7.76 22.46
C ARG A 107 6.51 -8.76 21.95
N LEU A 108 6.58 -10.01 22.41
CA LEU A 108 5.67 -11.07 22.00
C LEU A 108 4.22 -10.77 22.42
N SER A 109 4.02 -10.26 23.63
CA SER A 109 2.73 -9.81 24.13
C SER A 109 2.16 -8.68 23.26
N TRP A 110 2.97 -7.67 22.97
CA TRP A 110 2.57 -6.57 22.07
C TRP A 110 2.19 -7.08 20.68
N ILE A 111 2.96 -8.01 20.09
CA ILE A 111 2.66 -8.60 18.78
C ILE A 111 1.33 -9.36 18.83
N SER A 112 1.12 -10.20 19.86
CA SER A 112 -0.13 -10.96 20.01
C SER A 112 -1.35 -10.04 20.12
N ASP A 113 -1.25 -8.95 20.90
CA ASP A 113 -2.31 -7.97 21.04
C ASP A 113 -2.57 -7.22 19.73
N TYR A 114 -1.51 -6.89 19.00
CA TYR A 114 -1.61 -6.26 17.68
C TYR A 114 -2.29 -7.18 16.65
N GLU A 115 -1.87 -8.44 16.56
CA GLU A 115 -2.44 -9.42 15.63
C GLU A 115 -3.94 -9.64 15.90
N LYS A 116 -4.32 -9.85 17.17
CA LYS A 116 -5.73 -9.98 17.57
C LYS A 116 -6.57 -8.77 17.17
N LYS A 117 -6.07 -7.55 17.41
CA LYS A 117 -6.81 -6.31 17.11
C LYS A 117 -6.84 -5.99 15.62
N SER A 118 -5.78 -6.32 14.89
CA SER A 118 -5.66 -6.02 13.45
C SER A 118 -6.47 -6.97 12.56
N ALA A 119 -6.75 -8.20 13.01
CA ALA A 119 -7.50 -9.20 12.25
C ALA A 119 -8.89 -8.74 11.75
N GLY A 120 -9.51 -7.77 12.44
CA GLY A 120 -10.80 -7.20 12.07
C GLY A 120 -10.76 -6.06 11.06
N PHE A 121 -9.59 -5.74 10.49
CA PHE A 121 -9.40 -4.56 9.65
C PHE A 121 -8.63 -4.88 8.36
N ALA A 122 -8.94 -4.14 7.30
CA ALA A 122 -8.17 -4.13 6.07
C ALA A 122 -7.24 -2.91 6.01
N ALA A 123 -6.04 -3.10 5.44
CA ALA A 123 -5.09 -1.99 5.23
C ALA A 123 -5.47 -1.15 4.00
N CYS A 124 -6.18 -1.75 3.05
CA CYS A 124 -6.78 -1.08 1.90
C CYS A 124 -8.00 -1.86 1.39
N THR A 125 -8.79 -1.27 0.51
CA THR A 125 -9.90 -1.93 -0.19
C THR A 125 -9.72 -1.72 -1.68
N TYR A 126 -9.79 -2.78 -2.48
CA TYR A 126 -9.75 -2.68 -3.93
C TYR A 126 -10.93 -1.86 -4.45
N LEU A 127 -10.67 -0.96 -5.40
CA LEU A 127 -11.69 -0.10 -5.99
C LEU A 127 -12.03 -0.54 -7.41
N ARG A 128 -11.07 -0.42 -8.33
CA ARG A 128 -11.21 -0.81 -9.74
C ARG A 128 -9.86 -0.85 -10.44
N SER A 129 -9.86 -1.40 -11.64
CA SER A 129 -8.74 -1.36 -12.58
C SER A 129 -8.95 -0.32 -13.68
N PHE A 130 -7.85 0.07 -14.33
CA PHE A 130 -7.80 1.05 -15.41
C PHE A 130 -6.87 0.54 -16.52
N GLY A 131 -7.15 1.00 -17.75
CA GLY A 131 -6.40 0.69 -18.97
C GLY A 131 -6.49 -0.77 -19.39
N ASP A 132 -5.45 -1.30 -20.04
CA ASP A 132 -5.44 -2.66 -20.60
C ASP A 132 -5.33 -3.75 -19.52
N THR A 133 -6.46 -4.15 -18.96
CA THR A 133 -6.52 -5.18 -17.92
C THR A 133 -6.07 -6.58 -18.36
N THR A 134 -5.90 -6.81 -19.67
CA THR A 134 -5.39 -8.07 -20.19
C THR A 134 -3.86 -8.16 -20.11
N ARG A 135 -3.19 -7.01 -20.03
CA ARG A 135 -1.74 -6.93 -19.96
C ARG A 135 -1.27 -7.05 -18.52
N VAL A 136 -0.74 -8.22 -18.17
CA VAL A 136 -0.28 -8.53 -16.81
C VAL A 136 1.10 -9.16 -16.86
N HIS A 137 2.04 -8.54 -16.15
CA HIS A 137 3.38 -9.07 -15.94
C HIS A 137 3.37 -10.09 -14.79
N ALA A 138 3.93 -11.28 -14.99
CA ALA A 138 3.85 -12.38 -14.02
C ALA A 138 4.36 -12.01 -12.61
N LYS A 139 5.47 -11.26 -12.52
CA LYS A 139 5.98 -10.79 -11.23
C LYS A 139 5.05 -9.77 -10.55
N ALA A 140 4.37 -8.93 -11.33
CA ALA A 140 3.41 -7.97 -10.79
C ALA A 140 2.16 -8.69 -10.26
N GLU A 141 1.70 -9.73 -10.96
CA GLU A 141 0.58 -10.56 -10.48
C GLU A 141 0.90 -11.26 -9.17
N HIS A 142 2.08 -11.87 -9.05
CA HIS A 142 2.50 -12.50 -7.80
C HIS A 142 2.54 -11.50 -6.62
N VAL A 143 3.05 -10.29 -6.87
CA VAL A 143 3.04 -9.22 -5.86
C VAL A 143 1.61 -8.79 -5.53
N ARG A 144 0.71 -8.69 -6.53
CA ARG A 144 -0.70 -8.33 -6.32
C ARG A 144 -1.44 -9.38 -5.51
N GLU A 145 -1.24 -10.66 -5.77
CA GLU A 145 -1.82 -11.75 -4.98
C GLU A 145 -1.39 -11.68 -3.51
N LEU A 146 -0.08 -11.54 -3.28
CA LEU A 146 0.48 -11.40 -1.93
C LEU A 146 -0.05 -10.14 -1.23
N HIS A 147 -0.06 -9.02 -1.95
CA HIS A 147 -0.57 -7.75 -1.47
C HIS A 147 -2.04 -7.86 -1.07
N ASP A 148 -2.91 -8.31 -1.98
CA ASP A 148 -4.36 -8.35 -1.75
C ASP A 148 -4.70 -9.28 -0.59
N ARG A 149 -4.03 -10.43 -0.48
CA ARG A 149 -4.19 -11.37 0.63
C ARG A 149 -3.76 -10.79 1.96
N LEU A 150 -2.55 -10.22 2.05
CA LEU A 150 -2.02 -9.72 3.32
C LEU A 150 -2.70 -8.43 3.79
N SER A 151 -3.23 -7.63 2.86
CA SER A 151 -3.93 -6.37 3.17
C SER A 151 -5.43 -6.51 3.36
N HIS A 152 -5.98 -7.71 3.18
CA HIS A 152 -7.42 -7.96 3.16
C HIS A 152 -8.15 -7.08 2.13
N ALA A 153 -7.50 -6.83 0.97
CA ALA A 153 -7.95 -5.83 0.00
C ALA A 153 -9.32 -6.15 -0.62
N GLN A 154 -9.68 -7.43 -0.68
CA GLN A 154 -10.95 -7.90 -1.24
C GLN A 154 -12.01 -8.13 -0.16
N ASP A 155 -11.64 -8.02 1.13
CA ASP A 155 -12.54 -8.32 2.24
C ASP A 155 -13.37 -7.09 2.59
N ARG A 156 -14.58 -7.33 3.11
CA ARG A 156 -15.49 -6.27 3.56
C ARG A 156 -15.22 -5.85 5.00
N LEU A 157 -13.97 -5.54 5.31
CA LEU A 157 -13.52 -5.08 6.63
C LEU A 157 -13.42 -3.55 6.69
N PRO A 158 -13.60 -2.95 7.88
CA PRO A 158 -13.28 -1.54 8.08
C PRO A 158 -11.79 -1.26 7.81
N LEU A 159 -11.49 -0.05 7.34
CA LEU A 159 -10.12 0.38 7.03
C LEU A 159 -9.39 0.93 8.27
N ALA A 160 -8.16 0.47 8.49
CA ALA A 160 -7.26 0.97 9.55
C ALA A 160 -5.77 0.87 9.18
#